data_AF-A0AAX7VCB7-F1
#
_entry.id   AF-A0AAX7VCB7-F1
#
_cell.length_a   1.000
_cell.length_b   1.000
_cell.length_c   1.000
_cell.angle_alpha   90.00
_cell.angle_beta   90.00
_cell.angle_gamma   90.00
#
_symmetry.space_group_name_H-M   'P 1'
#
loop_
_entity.id
_entity.type
_entity.pdbx_description
1 polymer ?
#
loop_
_entity_poly.entity_id
_entity_poly.type
_entity_poly.pdbx_seq_one_letter_code
_entity_poly.pdbx_strand_id
1 'polypeptide(L)'
;MGEQIKPRNLWVEDWNIGSSMMNFSFAHQKIQDMSIKQGLELKVRVKPGESGDSFAINIGHDRENIAMHLNPRLDSNTIVFNSLSGGSWGDEIHESNFPFRRGEECKFYINFNNEEFYIKLPDGSMITFPNRLGDVKYKYFDVSGDARIIGLKLK
;
A
#
# COMPACT_ATOMS: atom_id res chain seq x y z
N MET A 1 -27.13 2.44 32.28
CA MET A 1 -25.74 1.94 32.33
C MET A 1 -25.39 1.50 30.92
N GLY A 2 -24.58 2.29 30.21
CA GLY A 2 -24.20 1.99 28.83
C GLY A 2 -23.00 1.05 28.81
N GLU A 3 -23.11 -0.07 28.09
CA GLU A 3 -21.97 -0.95 27.83
C GLU A 3 -21.11 -0.35 26.70
N GLN A 4 -19.84 -0.16 27.02
CA GLN A 4 -18.82 0.36 26.12
C GLN A 4 -18.30 -0.79 25.24
N ILE A 5 -18.66 -0.79 23.96
CA ILE A 5 -18.16 -1.76 22.97
C ILE A 5 -16.68 -1.43 22.70
N LYS A 6 -15.77 -2.34 23.08
CA LYS A 6 -14.35 -2.28 22.70
C LYS A 6 -14.17 -2.72 21.24
N PRO A 7 -13.31 -2.05 20.44
CA PRO A 7 -13.07 -2.47 19.05
C PRO A 7 -12.30 -3.80 19.01
N ARG A 8 -12.76 -4.73 18.16
CA ARG A 8 -12.09 -5.99 17.84
C ARG A 8 -10.77 -5.68 17.12
N ASN A 9 -9.66 -6.08 17.72
CA ASN A 9 -8.38 -6.20 17.02
C ASN A 9 -8.47 -7.38 16.04
N LEU A 10 -8.28 -7.11 14.74
CA LEU A 10 -8.13 -8.14 13.71
C LEU A 10 -6.67 -8.61 13.72
N TRP A 11 -6.42 -9.85 14.11
CA TRP A 11 -5.12 -10.52 13.95
C TRP A 11 -5.18 -11.43 12.71
N VAL A 12 -4.14 -11.37 11.87
CA VAL A 12 -3.90 -12.29 10.75
C VAL A 12 -2.67 -13.11 11.12
N GLU A 13 -2.82 -14.10 12.00
CA GLU A 13 -1.81 -15.13 12.22
C GLU A 13 -2.53 -16.43 12.54
N ASP A 14 -2.59 -17.35 11.57
CA ASP A 14 -2.70 -18.80 11.77
C ASP A 14 -2.68 -19.49 10.40
N TRP A 15 -1.49 -19.73 9.84
CA TRP A 15 -1.30 -20.74 8.79
C TRP A 15 0.08 -21.36 8.91
N ASN A 16 0.14 -22.61 9.35
CA ASN A 16 1.32 -23.45 9.23
C ASN A 16 0.90 -24.91 8.99
N ILE A 17 0.90 -25.38 7.73
CA ILE A 17 0.92 -26.82 7.41
C ILE A 17 1.57 -27.07 6.04
N GLY A 18 2.60 -27.93 6.00
CA GLY A 18 2.63 -29.08 5.08
C GLY A 18 3.25 -28.93 3.69
N SER A 19 4.32 -29.68 3.45
CA SER A 19 5.01 -29.92 2.17
C SER A 19 4.13 -30.53 1.07
N SER A 20 4.14 -29.92 -0.11
CA SER A 20 4.06 -30.50 -1.47
C SER A 20 3.66 -29.37 -2.42
N MET A 21 4.37 -29.23 -3.53
CA MET A 21 4.24 -28.17 -4.56
C MET A 21 2.82 -27.57 -4.66
N MET A 22 2.68 -26.32 -4.26
CA MET A 22 1.48 -25.50 -4.51
C MET A 22 1.93 -24.17 -5.10
N ASN A 23 1.34 -23.82 -6.24
CA ASN A 23 1.48 -22.52 -6.87
C ASN A 23 1.32 -21.42 -5.81
N PHE A 24 2.38 -20.64 -5.58
CA PHE A 24 2.27 -19.39 -4.82
C PHE A 24 1.55 -18.36 -5.69
N SER A 25 0.23 -18.48 -5.77
CA SER A 25 -0.62 -17.32 -5.96
C SER A 25 -0.42 -16.45 -4.73
N PHE A 26 0.45 -15.44 -4.82
CA PHE A 26 0.52 -14.39 -3.82
C PHE A 26 -0.86 -13.75 -3.72
N ALA A 27 -1.60 -14.09 -2.65
CA ALA A 27 -2.97 -13.67 -2.48
C ALA A 27 -3.04 -12.15 -2.43
N HIS A 28 -3.88 -11.56 -3.28
CA HIS A 28 -4.29 -10.16 -3.20
C HIS A 28 -4.85 -9.89 -1.80
N GLN A 29 -4.10 -9.16 -0.97
CA GLN A 29 -4.49 -8.81 0.39
C GLN A 29 -5.36 -7.56 0.34
N LYS A 30 -6.67 -7.76 0.25
CA LYS A 30 -7.66 -6.69 0.33
C LYS A 30 -8.04 -6.45 1.79
N ILE A 31 -7.94 -5.20 2.24
CA ILE A 31 -8.47 -4.80 3.54
C ILE A 31 -9.82 -4.13 3.30
N GLN A 32 -10.88 -4.78 3.78
CA GLN A 32 -12.23 -4.23 3.71
C GLN A 32 -12.43 -3.24 4.86
N ASP A 33 -13.23 -2.20 4.61
CA ASP A 33 -13.70 -1.20 5.57
C ASP A 33 -12.69 -0.21 6.16
N MET A 34 -11.52 -0.02 5.54
CA MET A 34 -10.63 1.09 5.90
C MET A 34 -10.95 2.36 5.07
N SER A 35 -11.54 3.36 5.72
CA SER A 35 -11.70 4.70 5.14
C SER A 35 -10.46 5.54 5.45
N ILE A 36 -9.66 5.83 4.44
CA ILE A 36 -8.50 6.73 4.54
C ILE A 36 -8.99 8.13 4.17
N LYS A 37 -8.81 9.11 5.04
CA LYS A 37 -9.25 10.50 4.84
C LYS A 37 -8.04 11.42 4.87
N GLN A 38 -8.12 12.52 4.16
CA GLN A 38 -7.13 13.58 4.28
C GLN A 38 -6.95 14.03 5.74
N GLY A 39 -5.75 14.47 6.07
CA GLY A 39 -5.37 14.85 7.43
C GLY A 39 -5.11 13.69 8.39
N LEU A 40 -5.28 12.44 7.97
CA LEU A 40 -4.81 11.25 8.68
C LEU A 40 -3.49 10.76 8.10
N GLU A 41 -2.68 10.11 8.94
CA GLU A 41 -1.44 9.45 8.52
C GLU A 41 -1.62 7.93 8.53
N LEU A 42 -1.53 7.30 7.36
CA LEU A 42 -1.47 5.86 7.22
C LEU A 42 -0.03 5.40 7.36
N LYS A 43 0.27 4.69 8.45
CA LYS A 43 1.50 3.91 8.59
C LYS A 43 1.32 2.55 7.92
N VAL A 44 2.21 2.23 6.99
CA VAL A 44 2.27 0.95 6.28
C VAL A 44 3.56 0.22 6.65
N ARG A 45 3.45 -1.07 7.01
CA ARG A 45 4.57 -2.00 7.16
C ARG A 45 4.38 -3.14 6.18
N VAL A 46 5.36 -3.34 5.29
CA VAL A 46 5.35 -4.44 4.32
C VAL A 46 6.72 -5.11 4.29
N LYS A 47 6.73 -6.39 3.96
CA LYS A 47 7.94 -7.16 3.69
C LYS A 47 7.88 -7.61 2.22
N PRO A 48 8.70 -7.04 1.32
CA PRO A 48 8.85 -7.56 -0.04
C PRO A 48 9.30 -9.02 0.03
N GLY A 49 8.86 -9.83 -0.92
CA GLY A 49 9.32 -11.21 -1.00
C GLY A 49 10.80 -11.30 -1.36
N GLU A 50 11.32 -12.52 -1.35
CA GLU A 50 12.75 -12.78 -1.53
C GLU A 50 13.17 -12.76 -3.01
N SER A 51 12.22 -13.00 -3.93
CA SER A 51 12.51 -13.21 -5.36
C SER A 51 11.66 -12.39 -6.33
N GLY A 52 10.56 -11.76 -5.90
CA GLY A 52 9.68 -11.01 -6.81
C GLY A 52 10.16 -9.59 -7.12
N ASP A 53 9.96 -9.20 -8.38
CA ASP A 53 10.56 -7.99 -8.95
C ASP A 53 9.83 -6.71 -8.58
N SER A 54 8.59 -6.79 -8.15
CA SER A 54 7.84 -5.61 -7.70
C SER A 54 6.68 -5.95 -6.79
N PHE A 55 6.24 -4.93 -6.06
CA PHE A 55 4.95 -4.92 -5.37
C PHE A 55 4.31 -3.55 -5.55
N ALA A 56 3.04 -3.42 -5.23
CA ALA A 56 2.37 -2.12 -5.27
C ALA A 56 1.46 -1.91 -4.06
N ILE A 57 1.36 -0.64 -3.66
CA ILE A 57 0.42 -0.13 -2.68
C ILE A 57 -0.59 0.71 -3.44
N ASN A 58 -1.87 0.33 -3.36
CA ASN A 58 -2.94 1.04 -4.06
C ASN A 58 -3.87 1.72 -3.07
N ILE A 59 -4.16 3.01 -3.29
CA ILE A 59 -5.17 3.78 -2.58
C ILE A 59 -6.16 4.37 -3.59
N GLY A 60 -7.47 4.22 -3.37
CA GLY A 60 -8.48 4.76 -4.29
C GLY A 60 -9.93 4.57 -3.85
N HIS A 61 -10.86 4.64 -4.80
CA HIS A 61 -12.28 4.33 -4.57
C HIS A 61 -12.56 2.84 -4.72
N ASP A 62 -11.90 2.20 -5.68
CA ASP A 62 -12.05 0.79 -6.04
C ASP A 62 -10.91 0.36 -6.97
N ARG A 63 -11.02 -0.83 -7.55
CA ARG A 63 -10.01 -1.43 -8.43
C ARG A 63 -9.84 -0.74 -9.78
N GLU A 64 -10.81 0.06 -10.20
CA GLU A 64 -10.80 0.79 -11.48
C GLU A 64 -10.48 2.28 -11.30
N ASN A 65 -10.48 2.75 -10.05
CA ASN A 65 -10.26 4.14 -9.68
C ASN A 65 -9.23 4.23 -8.54
N ILE A 66 -7.95 4.18 -8.90
CA ILE A 66 -6.78 4.22 -8.01
C ILE A 66 -6.21 5.64 -8.03
N ALA A 67 -6.32 6.34 -6.90
CA ALA A 67 -5.77 7.68 -6.73
C ALA A 67 -4.24 7.68 -6.63
N MET A 68 -3.67 6.67 -5.99
CA MET A 68 -2.22 6.47 -5.92
C MET A 68 -1.89 4.99 -6.05
N HIS A 69 -1.12 4.67 -7.09
CA HIS A 69 -0.42 3.41 -7.27
C HIS A 69 1.06 3.68 -7.00
N LEU A 70 1.58 3.23 -5.86
CA LEU A 70 3.00 3.28 -5.52
C LEU A 70 3.60 1.89 -5.76
N ASN A 71 4.46 1.75 -6.77
CA ASN A 71 4.99 0.48 -7.23
C ASN A 71 6.53 0.46 -7.17
N PRO A 72 7.13 -0.02 -6.06
CA PRO A 72 8.56 -0.25 -6.02
C PRO A 72 8.92 -1.42 -6.94
N ARG A 73 9.79 -1.14 -7.92
CA ARG A 73 10.39 -2.11 -8.84
C ARG A 73 11.82 -2.39 -8.37
N LEU A 74 12.03 -3.58 -7.80
CA LEU A 74 13.26 -4.01 -7.13
C LEU A 74 14.34 -4.49 -8.11
N ASP A 75 13.98 -4.76 -9.36
CA ASP A 75 14.90 -5.07 -10.46
C ASP A 75 15.60 -3.81 -11.01
N SER A 76 14.88 -2.69 -11.08
CA SER A 76 15.39 -1.40 -11.56
C SER A 76 15.73 -0.40 -10.45
N ASN A 77 15.47 -0.75 -9.19
CA ASN A 77 15.58 0.15 -8.03
C ASN A 77 14.87 1.50 -8.28
N THR A 78 13.62 1.45 -8.72
CA THR A 78 12.82 2.64 -9.02
C THR A 78 11.45 2.50 -8.38
N ILE A 79 10.94 3.60 -7.81
CA ILE A 79 9.53 3.65 -7.43
C ILE A 79 8.77 4.26 -8.59
N VAL A 80 7.78 3.54 -9.10
CA VAL A 80 6.87 4.07 -10.12
C VAL A 80 5.58 4.48 -9.46
N PHE A 81 5.14 5.70 -9.75
CA PHE A 81 3.86 6.23 -9.34
C PHE A 81 2.93 6.39 -10.53
N ASN A 82 1.66 6.06 -10.35
CA ASN A 82 0.62 6.34 -11.34
C ASN A 82 -0.76 6.46 -10.66
N SER A 83 -1.78 6.78 -11.44
CA SER A 83 -3.20 6.75 -11.09
C SER A 83 -3.97 5.95 -12.12
N LEU A 84 -5.03 5.27 -11.70
CA LEU A 84 -5.98 4.58 -12.56
C LEU A 84 -7.33 5.32 -12.47
N SER A 85 -7.94 5.67 -13.59
CA SER A 85 -9.27 6.29 -13.63
C SER A 85 -10.13 5.59 -14.68
N GLY A 86 -11.30 5.08 -14.27
CA GLY A 86 -12.17 4.31 -15.16
C GLY A 86 -11.46 3.13 -15.82
N GLY A 87 -10.54 2.46 -15.10
CA GLY A 87 -9.77 1.33 -15.60
C GLY A 87 -8.62 1.69 -16.55
N SER A 88 -8.31 2.97 -16.73
CA SER A 88 -7.21 3.44 -17.59
C SER A 88 -6.08 4.07 -16.76
N TRP A 89 -4.84 3.63 -17.01
CA TRP A 89 -3.65 4.20 -16.36
C TRP A 89 -3.32 5.57 -16.96
N GLY A 90 -2.87 6.49 -16.11
CA GLY A 90 -2.31 7.77 -16.54
C GLY A 90 -0.82 7.70 -16.85
N ASP A 91 -0.16 8.85 -16.85
CA ASP A 91 1.29 8.95 -17.05
C ASP A 91 2.06 8.49 -15.81
N GLU A 92 3.11 7.69 -16.00
CA GLU A 92 4.02 7.27 -14.93
C GLU A 92 4.88 8.43 -14.43
N ILE A 93 5.15 8.48 -13.12
CA ILE A 93 6.18 9.31 -12.50
C ILE A 93 7.20 8.36 -11.86
N HIS A 94 8.48 8.61 -12.10
CA HIS A 94 9.56 7.74 -11.65
C HIS A 94 10.40 8.43 -10.57
N GLU A 95 10.60 7.75 -9.46
CA GLU A 95 11.42 8.22 -8.34
C GLU A 95 12.62 7.28 -8.15
N SER A 96 13.82 7.86 -8.19
CA SER A 96 15.08 7.10 -8.10
C SER A 96 15.50 6.84 -6.65
N ASN A 97 14.93 7.53 -5.65
CA ASN A 97 15.24 7.22 -4.27
C ASN A 97 14.54 5.92 -3.86
N PHE A 98 15.33 4.87 -3.61
CA PHE A 98 14.81 3.51 -3.48
C PHE A 98 15.31 2.80 -2.20
N PRO A 99 14.58 2.94 -1.08
CA PRO A 99 14.95 2.35 0.21
C PRO A 99 14.23 1.01 0.49
N PHE A 100 13.85 0.25 -0.54
CA PHE A 100 13.20 -1.06 -0.40
C PHE A 100 14.19 -2.19 -0.66
N ARG A 101 14.07 -3.30 0.09
CA ARG A 101 14.94 -4.47 -0.06
C ARG A 101 14.14 -5.77 0.02
N ARG A 102 14.53 -6.74 -0.81
CA ARG A 102 13.94 -8.09 -0.85
C ARG A 102 14.08 -8.74 0.52
N GLY A 103 13.01 -9.36 1.01
CA GLY A 103 13.03 -10.08 2.28
C GLY A 103 13.21 -9.21 3.54
N GLU A 104 13.29 -7.88 3.43
CA GLU A 104 13.43 -7.00 4.59
C GLU A 104 12.11 -6.25 4.88
N GLU A 105 11.68 -6.25 6.14
CA GLU A 105 10.54 -5.42 6.51
C GLU A 105 10.88 -3.94 6.37
N CYS A 106 10.01 -3.21 5.68
CA CYS A 106 10.11 -1.76 5.56
C CYS A 106 8.84 -1.09 6.10
N LYS A 107 8.99 0.19 6.46
CA LYS A 107 7.93 1.01 7.04
C LYS A 107 7.93 2.39 6.38
N PHE A 108 6.78 2.81 5.90
CA PHE A 108 6.57 4.15 5.36
C PHE A 108 5.23 4.72 5.83
N TYR A 109 5.07 6.02 5.60
CA TYR A 109 3.91 6.78 6.04
C TYR A 109 3.34 7.52 4.85
N ILE A 110 2.01 7.49 4.71
CA ILE A 110 1.27 8.15 3.65
C ILE A 110 0.25 9.06 4.30
N ASN A 111 0.24 10.32 3.91
CA ASN A 111 -0.89 11.23 4.13
C ASN A 111 -1.22 11.92 2.80
N PHE A 112 -2.37 12.60 2.71
CA PHE A 112 -2.76 13.31 1.51
C PHE A 112 -3.74 14.43 1.82
N ASN A 113 -3.90 15.33 0.85
CA ASN A 113 -5.02 16.26 0.71
C ASN A 113 -5.64 16.07 -0.69
N ASN A 114 -6.55 16.96 -1.11
CA ASN A 114 -7.17 16.92 -2.43
C ASN A 114 -6.21 17.24 -3.60
N GLU A 115 -4.97 17.63 -3.35
CA GLU A 115 -3.99 18.03 -4.37
C GLU A 115 -2.85 17.02 -4.51
N GLU A 116 -2.35 16.49 -3.38
CA GLU A 116 -1.15 15.66 -3.33
C GLU A 116 -1.22 14.57 -2.26
N PHE A 117 -0.53 13.48 -2.54
CA PHE A 117 -0.05 12.50 -1.58
C PHE A 117 1.35 12.88 -1.10
N TYR A 118 1.59 12.73 0.19
CA TYR A 118 2.90 12.90 0.82
C TYR A 118 3.34 11.56 1.40
N ILE A 119 4.50 11.08 0.94
CA ILE A 119 5.03 9.77 1.29
C ILE A 119 6.37 9.95 2.02
N LYS A 120 6.41 9.52 3.28
CA LYS A 120 7.66 9.42 4.04
C LYS A 120 8.21 8.01 3.92
N LEU A 121 9.33 7.89 3.22
CA LEU A 121 9.99 6.61 2.95
C LEU A 121 10.74 6.06 4.20
N PRO A 122 11.14 4.78 4.18
CA PRO A 122 11.88 4.14 5.27
C PRO A 122 13.17 4.86 5.71
N ASP A 123 13.87 5.51 4.78
CA ASP A 123 15.08 6.29 5.03
C ASP A 123 14.80 7.69 5.62
N GLY A 124 13.52 8.07 5.73
CA GLY A 124 13.07 9.36 6.23
C GLY A 124 12.91 10.45 5.17
N SER A 125 13.27 10.18 3.91
CA SER A 125 13.03 11.09 2.79
C SER A 125 11.53 11.26 2.50
N MET A 126 11.19 12.38 1.87
CA MET A 126 9.82 12.73 1.48
C MET A 126 9.69 12.72 -0.03
N ILE A 127 8.62 12.10 -0.53
CA ILE A 127 8.19 12.14 -1.93
C ILE A 127 6.78 12.71 -1.97
N THR A 128 6.47 13.49 -3.00
CA THR A 128 5.10 13.91 -3.30
C THR A 128 4.61 13.26 -4.59
N PHE A 129 3.31 12.99 -4.66
CA PHE A 129 2.66 12.50 -5.88
C PHE A 129 1.31 13.21 -6.05
N PRO A 130 0.96 13.75 -7.23
CA PRO A 130 -0.32 14.43 -7.41
C PRO A 130 -1.52 13.52 -7.13
N ASN A 131 -2.46 13.98 -6.32
CA ASN A 131 -3.74 13.32 -6.11
C ASN A 131 -4.66 13.61 -7.32
N ARG A 132 -4.44 12.89 -8.42
CA ARG A 132 -5.10 13.12 -9.71
C ARG A 132 -6.62 12.91 -9.69
N LEU A 133 -7.13 12.12 -8.75
CA LEU A 133 -8.59 11.98 -8.55
C LEU A 133 -9.18 13.10 -7.68
N GLY A 134 -8.33 13.89 -7.01
CA GLY A 134 -8.72 15.14 -6.37
C GLY A 134 -9.58 14.99 -5.10
N ASP A 135 -9.71 13.77 -4.58
CA ASP A 135 -10.67 13.47 -3.53
C ASP A 135 -10.06 13.52 -2.12
N VAL A 136 -10.91 13.80 -1.13
CA VAL A 136 -10.51 13.97 0.28
C VAL A 136 -10.66 12.68 1.11
N LYS A 137 -11.18 11.62 0.49
CA LYS A 137 -11.45 10.34 1.13
C LYS A 137 -11.42 9.19 0.13
N TYR A 138 -10.70 8.14 0.50
CA TYR A 138 -10.60 6.88 -0.23
C TYR A 138 -11.03 5.71 0.65
N LYS A 139 -11.61 4.68 0.04
CA LYS A 139 -12.18 3.50 0.73
C LYS A 139 -11.53 2.19 0.29
N TYR A 140 -10.63 2.27 -0.69
CA TYR A 140 -9.90 1.15 -1.24
C TYR A 140 -8.45 1.24 -0.83
N PHE A 141 -7.96 0.15 -0.25
CA PHE A 141 -6.55 -0.09 0.00
C PHE A 141 -6.25 -1.55 -0.36
N ASP A 142 -5.20 -1.76 -1.15
CA ASP A 142 -4.63 -3.09 -1.33
C ASP A 142 -3.10 -3.06 -1.35
N VAL A 143 -2.53 -4.26 -1.17
CA VAL A 143 -1.16 -4.55 -1.60
C VAL A 143 -1.22 -5.67 -2.63
N SER A 144 -0.54 -5.45 -3.74
CA SER A 144 -0.43 -6.41 -4.86
C SER A 144 1.04 -6.68 -5.21
N GLY A 145 1.29 -7.73 -5.99
CA GLY A 145 2.66 -8.19 -6.29
C GLY A 145 3.31 -8.94 -5.13
N ASP A 146 4.64 -9.04 -5.14
CA ASP A 146 5.40 -9.85 -4.19
C ASP A 146 5.75 -9.07 -2.92
N ALA A 147 4.73 -8.81 -2.10
CA ALA A 147 4.92 -8.30 -0.75
C ALA A 147 3.86 -8.82 0.21
N ARG A 148 4.26 -8.99 1.47
CA ARG A 148 3.35 -9.31 2.58
C ARG A 148 3.08 -8.07 3.41
N ILE A 149 1.81 -7.82 3.75
CA ILE A 149 1.44 -6.80 4.72
C ILE A 149 1.82 -7.31 6.11
N ILE A 150 2.64 -6.53 6.82
CA ILE A 150 3.03 -6.82 8.21
C ILE A 150 2.16 -6.02 9.19
N GLY A 151 1.69 -4.84 8.79
CA GLY A 151 0.75 -4.08 9.60
C GLY A 151 0.38 -2.74 9.02
N LEU A 152 -0.83 -2.30 9.36
CA LEU A 152 -1.39 -1.01 8.94
C LEU A 152 -1.97 -0.31 10.15
N LYS A 153 -1.72 1.01 10.23
CA LYS A 153 -2.24 1.83 11.30
C LYS A 153 -2.56 3.23 10.79
N LEU A 154 -3.81 3.63 10.88
CA LEU A 154 -4.23 5.02 10.73
C LEU A 154 -3.98 5.77 12.03
N LYS A 155 -3.48 7.00 11.92
CA LYS A 155 -3.29 7.94 13.02
C LYS A 155 -3.95 9.27 12.71
#